data_AF-A0A9E5NKF0-F1
#
_entry.id   AF-A0A9E5NKF0-F1
#
_cell.length_a   1.000
_cell.length_b   1.000
_cell.length_c   1.000
_cell.angle_alpha   90.00
_cell.angle_beta   90.00
_cell.angle_gamma   90.00
#
_symmetry.space_group_name_H-M   'P 1'
#
loop_
_entity.id
_entity.type
_entity.pdbx_description
1 polymer ?
#
loop_
_entity_poly.entity_id
_entity_poly.type
_entity_poly.pdbx_seq_one_letter_code
_entity_poly.pdbx_strand_id
1 'polypeptide(L)'
;MAAIQTTEEHMNPSDQTETSRRQFVTYLAWSPLLFSPGALAAFLQESTANGRSANSDPEYQELGARLQELIASPDEAINVFDFEPVARAGLPPAHYGYLATGVEDDATLRENREAFSRLYLRPRRLMDVSAVDMSTDLFGTSWSSPIVLAPAGSQKAFHPDGEIAAAKAAKNQ
;
A
#
# COMPACT_ATOMS: atom_id res chain seq x y z
N MET A 1 56.40 26.58 19.91
CA MET A 1 56.96 25.80 18.78
C MET A 1 56.32 24.42 18.82
N ALA A 2 55.53 23.95 17.87
CA ALA A 2 55.06 24.47 16.60
C ALA A 2 53.66 23.87 16.34
N ALA A 3 52.75 24.68 15.79
CA ALA A 3 51.44 24.25 15.34
C ALA A 3 51.56 23.48 14.02
N ILE A 4 50.93 22.30 13.93
CA ILE A 4 50.73 21.61 12.65
C ILE A 4 49.38 22.09 12.13
N GLN A 5 49.42 23.13 11.31
CA GLN A 5 48.29 23.70 10.61
C GLN A 5 48.04 22.85 9.35
N THR A 6 47.00 22.01 9.38
CA THR A 6 46.49 21.29 8.22
C THR A 6 46.06 22.32 7.18
N THR A 7 46.77 22.35 6.06
CA THR A 7 46.47 23.24 4.94
C THR A 7 45.34 22.59 4.14
N GLU A 8 44.12 23.09 4.29
CA GLU A 8 43.00 22.75 3.41
C GLU A 8 43.24 23.42 2.05
N GLU A 9 43.73 22.65 1.07
CA GLU A 9 43.71 23.08 -0.32
C GLU A 9 42.25 23.20 -0.79
N HIS A 10 41.83 24.43 -1.05
CA HIS A 10 40.50 24.74 -1.55
C HIS A 10 40.40 24.36 -3.03
N MET A 11 40.06 23.09 -3.29
CA MET A 11 39.94 22.51 -4.63
C MET A 11 38.69 23.01 -5.36
N ASN A 12 38.89 23.62 -6.53
CA ASN A 12 37.89 24.25 -7.39
C ASN A 12 36.77 23.26 -7.81
N PRO A 13 35.47 23.61 -7.74
CA PRO A 13 34.34 22.69 -8.00
C PRO A 13 34.35 21.99 -9.37
N SER A 14 34.95 22.59 -10.41
CA SER A 14 35.08 21.93 -11.72
C SER A 14 36.07 20.76 -11.71
N ASP A 15 37.09 20.82 -10.84
CA ASP A 15 38.12 19.79 -10.71
C ASP A 15 37.60 18.57 -9.93
N GLN A 16 36.66 18.81 -9.01
CA GLN A 16 35.96 17.75 -8.28
C GLN A 16 35.11 16.88 -9.22
N THR A 17 34.47 17.48 -10.23
CA THR A 17 33.68 16.72 -11.22
C THR A 17 34.54 15.83 -12.12
N GLU A 18 35.73 16.28 -12.54
CA GLU A 18 36.64 15.44 -13.34
C GLU A 18 37.27 14.32 -12.52
N THR A 19 37.66 14.63 -11.28
CA THR A 19 38.22 13.63 -10.35
C THR A 19 37.18 12.57 -9.99
N SER A 20 35.93 12.97 -9.73
CA SER A 20 34.82 12.06 -9.44
C SER A 20 34.47 11.16 -10.64
N ARG A 21 34.54 11.70 -11.86
CA ARG A 21 34.34 10.92 -13.11
C ARG A 21 35.42 9.86 -13.29
N ARG A 22 36.69 10.21 -13.07
CA ARG A 22 37.80 9.25 -13.19
C ARG A 22 37.75 8.18 -12.10
N GLN A 23 37.39 8.55 -10.88
CA GLN A 23 37.20 7.61 -9.77
C GLN A 23 36.01 6.66 -10.03
N PHE A 24 34.92 7.16 -10.59
CA PHE A 24 33.77 6.33 -10.97
C PHE A 24 34.11 5.35 -12.10
N VAL A 25 34.82 5.78 -13.14
CA VAL A 25 35.29 4.89 -14.22
C VAL A 25 36.28 3.84 -13.70
N THR A 26 37.16 4.25 -12.76
CA THR A 26 38.04 3.30 -12.07
C THR A 26 37.23 2.30 -11.26
N TYR A 27 36.23 2.75 -10.50
CA TYR A 27 35.36 1.87 -9.71
C TYR A 27 34.57 0.88 -10.59
N LEU A 28 34.08 1.32 -11.76
CA LEU A 28 33.45 0.44 -12.74
C LEU A 28 34.42 -0.63 -13.27
N ALA A 29 35.65 -0.25 -13.61
CA ALA A 29 36.66 -1.15 -14.14
C ALA A 29 37.08 -2.25 -13.14
N TRP A 30 36.99 -1.96 -11.83
CA TRP A 30 37.26 -2.93 -10.76
C TRP A 30 36.01 -3.69 -10.29
N SER A 31 34.85 -3.48 -10.92
CA SER A 31 33.63 -4.18 -10.52
C SER A 31 33.66 -5.65 -10.97
N PRO A 32 33.39 -6.61 -10.06
CA PRO A 32 33.34 -8.04 -10.39
C PRO A 32 32.19 -8.41 -11.35
N LEU A 33 31.25 -7.49 -11.62
CA LEU A 33 30.15 -7.66 -12.56
C LEU A 33 30.59 -7.67 -14.04
N LEU A 34 31.74 -7.06 -14.36
CA LEU A 34 32.24 -6.98 -15.74
C LEU A 34 33.25 -8.09 -16.10
N PHE A 35 33.83 -8.77 -15.12
CA PHE A 35 34.91 -9.74 -15.36
C PHE A 35 34.43 -11.18 -15.59
N SER A 36 33.13 -11.46 -15.45
CA SER A 36 32.56 -12.79 -15.71
C SER A 36 31.79 -12.81 -17.05
N PRO A 37 32.23 -13.60 -18.04
CA PRO A 37 31.46 -13.84 -19.26
C PRO A 37 30.11 -14.48 -18.86
N GLY A 38 29.03 -13.70 -18.96
CA GLY A 38 27.69 -14.15 -18.63
C GLY A 38 27.11 -13.61 -17.33
N ALA A 39 27.84 -12.86 -16.48
CA ALA A 39 27.24 -12.25 -15.29
C ALA A 39 26.24 -11.14 -15.64
N LEU A 40 26.53 -10.31 -16.65
CA LEU A 40 25.57 -9.33 -17.16
C LEU A 40 24.35 -10.01 -17.79
N ALA A 41 24.56 -11.12 -18.52
CA ALA A 41 23.47 -11.90 -19.09
C ALA A 41 22.62 -12.56 -18.00
N ALA A 42 23.22 -13.12 -16.96
CA ALA A 42 22.53 -13.68 -15.80
C ALA A 42 21.75 -12.60 -15.04
N PHE A 43 22.33 -11.42 -14.80
CA PHE A 43 21.63 -10.30 -14.16
C PHE A 43 20.47 -9.76 -15.01
N LEU A 44 20.63 -9.64 -16.33
CA LEU A 44 19.56 -9.26 -17.25
C LEU A 44 18.48 -10.35 -17.38
N GLN A 45 18.87 -11.61 -17.33
CA GLN A 45 17.96 -12.74 -17.37
C GLN A 45 17.21 -12.91 -16.04
N GLU A 46 17.85 -12.60 -14.91
CA GLU A 46 17.23 -12.63 -13.58
C GLU A 46 16.33 -11.40 -13.33
N SER A 47 16.67 -10.22 -13.87
CA SER A 47 15.78 -9.05 -13.83
C SER A 47 14.56 -9.18 -14.76
N THR A 48 14.66 -9.97 -15.84
CA THR A 48 13.50 -10.31 -16.67
C THR A 48 12.73 -11.53 -16.14
N ALA A 49 13.39 -12.49 -15.48
CA ALA A 49 12.75 -13.67 -14.90
C ALA A 49 12.11 -13.42 -13.52
N ASN A 50 12.61 -12.48 -12.73
CA ASN A 50 11.96 -11.98 -11.51
C ASN A 50 10.91 -10.90 -11.78
N GLY A 51 10.71 -10.53 -13.06
CA GLY A 51 9.48 -9.92 -13.57
C GLY A 51 8.32 -10.91 -13.66
N ARG A 52 8.43 -12.11 -13.09
CA ARG A 52 7.29 -12.99 -12.82
C ARG A 52 6.41 -12.33 -11.76
N SER A 53 5.51 -11.49 -12.23
CA SER A 53 4.23 -11.26 -11.57
C SER A 53 3.71 -12.62 -11.09
N ALA A 54 3.49 -12.75 -9.79
CA ALA A 54 2.91 -13.93 -9.15
C ALA A 54 1.48 -14.25 -9.65
N ASN A 55 0.97 -13.52 -10.64
CA ASN A 55 -0.36 -13.65 -11.23
C ASN A 55 -0.36 -14.32 -12.62
N SER A 56 0.59 -15.21 -12.94
CA SER A 56 0.67 -15.85 -14.27
C SER A 56 -0.16 -17.12 -14.44
N ASP A 57 -0.82 -17.59 -13.38
CA ASP A 57 -1.75 -18.71 -13.47
C ASP A 57 -3.09 -18.26 -14.08
N PRO A 58 -3.55 -18.86 -15.21
CA PRO A 58 -4.73 -18.41 -15.93
C PRO A 58 -6.03 -18.47 -15.10
N GLU A 59 -6.13 -19.43 -14.17
CA GLU A 59 -7.27 -19.57 -13.25
C GLU A 59 -7.39 -18.37 -12.29
N TYR A 60 -6.27 -17.82 -11.82
CA TYR A 60 -6.26 -16.65 -10.93
C TYR A 60 -6.42 -15.33 -11.68
N GLN A 61 -6.02 -15.26 -12.96
CA GLN A 61 -6.32 -14.11 -13.81
C GLN A 61 -7.82 -14.00 -14.10
N GLU A 62 -8.47 -15.12 -14.38
CA GLU A 62 -9.92 -15.17 -14.60
C GLU A 62 -10.70 -14.87 -13.33
N LEU A 63 -10.27 -15.40 -12.17
CA LEU A 63 -10.84 -15.04 -10.88
C LEU A 63 -10.67 -13.54 -10.59
N GLY A 64 -9.48 -12.97 -10.86
CA GLY A 64 -9.22 -11.53 -10.73
C GLY A 64 -10.07 -10.66 -11.66
N ALA A 65 -10.35 -11.13 -12.88
CA ALA A 65 -11.24 -10.47 -13.83
C ALA A 65 -12.73 -10.60 -13.41
N ARG A 66 -13.14 -11.71 -12.79
CA ARG A 66 -14.47 -11.88 -12.20
C ARG A 66 -14.67 -11.04 -10.94
N LEU A 67 -13.62 -10.85 -10.14
CA LEU A 67 -13.61 -9.89 -9.03
C LEU A 67 -13.62 -8.42 -9.49
N GLN A 68 -13.37 -8.16 -10.77
CA GLN A 68 -13.50 -6.84 -11.40
C GLN A 68 -14.87 -6.62 -12.04
N GLU A 69 -15.78 -7.60 -11.97
CA GLU A 69 -17.18 -7.37 -12.29
C GLU A 69 -17.75 -6.42 -11.23
N LEU A 70 -18.13 -5.22 -11.66
CA LEU A 70 -18.68 -4.20 -10.78
C LEU A 70 -19.99 -4.72 -10.19
N ILE A 71 -20.09 -4.76 -8.87
CA ILE A 71 -21.33 -5.15 -8.19
C ILE A 71 -22.46 -4.21 -8.61
N ALA A 72 -23.62 -4.77 -8.96
CA ALA A 72 -24.78 -4.00 -9.39
C ALA A 72 -25.68 -3.63 -8.21
N SER A 73 -25.72 -4.48 -7.18
CA SER A 73 -26.47 -4.30 -5.93
C SER A 73 -25.57 -4.48 -4.70
N PRO A 74 -25.83 -3.78 -3.57
CA PRO A 74 -25.13 -4.01 -2.32
C PRO A 74 -25.20 -5.46 -1.80
N ASP A 75 -26.26 -6.19 -2.13
CA ASP A 75 -26.46 -7.59 -1.71
C ASP A 75 -25.51 -8.58 -2.42
N GLU A 76 -24.90 -8.15 -3.53
CA GLU A 76 -23.93 -8.96 -4.29
C GLU A 76 -22.50 -8.81 -3.77
N ALA A 77 -22.24 -7.83 -2.88
CA ALA A 77 -20.92 -7.59 -2.31
C ALA A 77 -20.50 -8.77 -1.41
N ILE A 78 -19.36 -9.38 -1.73
CA ILE A 78 -18.78 -10.46 -0.94
C ILE A 78 -17.91 -9.89 0.18
N ASN A 79 -17.23 -8.78 -0.11
CA ASN A 79 -16.36 -8.10 0.83
C ASN A 79 -16.49 -6.56 0.70
N VAL A 80 -15.93 -5.84 1.67
CA VAL A 80 -15.98 -4.36 1.69
C VAL A 80 -15.17 -3.69 0.57
N PHE A 81 -14.20 -4.38 -0.02
CA PHE A 81 -13.36 -3.85 -1.10
C PHE A 81 -14.08 -3.85 -2.45
N ASP A 82 -15.15 -4.62 -2.60
CA ASP A 82 -15.96 -4.66 -3.83
C ASP A 82 -16.65 -3.30 -4.14
N PHE A 83 -16.84 -2.47 -3.11
CA PHE A 83 -17.40 -1.12 -3.27
C PHE A 83 -16.40 -0.10 -3.86
N GLU A 84 -15.08 -0.32 -3.72
CA GLU A 84 -14.08 0.64 -4.21
C GLU A 84 -14.07 0.74 -5.74
N PRO A 85 -14.06 -0.36 -6.52
CA PRO A 85 -14.18 -0.31 -7.98
C PRO A 85 -15.45 0.40 -8.46
N VAL A 86 -16.59 0.18 -7.78
CA VAL A 86 -17.86 0.86 -8.09
C VAL A 86 -17.77 2.35 -7.82
N ALA A 87 -17.18 2.74 -6.68
CA ALA A 87 -16.95 4.14 -6.36
C ALA A 87 -16.00 4.80 -7.38
N ARG A 88 -14.94 4.10 -7.82
CA ARG A 88 -14.00 4.58 -8.84
C ARG A 88 -14.70 4.82 -10.19
N ALA A 89 -15.65 3.97 -10.57
CA ALA A 89 -16.40 4.10 -11.81
C ALA A 89 -17.51 5.16 -11.72
N GLY A 90 -18.16 5.31 -10.54
CA GLY A 90 -19.32 6.19 -10.35
C GLY A 90 -19.00 7.63 -9.97
N LEU A 91 -17.83 7.90 -9.39
CA LEU A 91 -17.47 9.24 -8.89
C LEU A 91 -16.63 10.04 -9.91
N PRO A 92 -16.79 11.39 -9.94
CA PRO A 92 -15.86 12.25 -10.65
C PRO A 92 -14.42 12.06 -10.13
N PRO A 93 -13.39 12.10 -11.00
CA PRO A 93 -12.00 11.81 -10.61
C PRO A 93 -11.47 12.66 -9.45
N ALA A 94 -11.89 13.93 -9.37
CA ALA A 94 -11.48 14.81 -8.28
C ALA A 94 -12.05 14.38 -6.91
N HIS A 95 -13.31 13.92 -6.88
CA HIS A 95 -13.93 13.42 -5.66
C HIS A 95 -13.37 12.06 -5.27
N TYR A 96 -13.19 11.15 -6.24
CA TYR A 96 -12.55 9.87 -5.97
C TYR A 96 -11.12 10.06 -5.44
N GLY A 97 -10.35 10.98 -6.02
CA GLY A 97 -9.02 11.34 -5.53
C GLY A 97 -9.04 11.74 -4.06
N TYR A 98 -9.92 12.68 -3.68
CA TYR A 98 -10.05 13.11 -2.28
C TYR A 98 -10.37 11.96 -1.31
N LEU A 99 -11.16 10.96 -1.75
CA LEU A 99 -11.53 9.82 -0.91
C LEU A 99 -10.42 8.77 -0.80
N ALA A 100 -9.73 8.49 -1.90
CA ALA A 100 -8.85 7.33 -2.01
C ALA A 100 -7.37 7.63 -1.69
N THR A 101 -6.93 8.88 -1.81
CA THR A 101 -5.53 9.27 -1.59
C THR A 101 -5.28 9.65 -0.14
N GLY A 102 -4.07 9.36 0.34
CA GLY A 102 -3.52 9.86 1.59
C GLY A 102 -2.60 11.08 1.37
N VAL A 103 -1.47 11.08 2.08
CA VAL A 103 -0.49 12.17 2.07
C VAL A 103 0.76 11.70 1.32
N GLU A 104 1.27 12.57 0.44
CA GLU A 104 2.47 12.33 -0.38
C GLU A 104 2.38 11.07 -1.25
N ASP A 105 3.12 10.02 -0.90
CA ASP A 105 3.25 8.77 -1.65
C ASP A 105 2.31 7.66 -1.14
N ASP A 106 1.41 8.00 -0.22
CA ASP A 106 0.47 7.09 0.44
C ASP A 106 1.13 5.93 1.19
N ALA A 107 2.42 6.06 1.55
CA ALA A 107 3.16 5.00 2.24
C ALA A 107 2.47 4.58 3.55
N THR A 108 2.03 5.53 4.37
CA THR A 108 1.32 5.26 5.63
C THR A 108 -0.04 4.58 5.40
N LEU A 109 -0.75 4.95 4.33
CA LEU A 109 -2.04 4.35 3.99
C LEU A 109 -1.87 2.86 3.64
N ARG A 110 -0.85 2.55 2.82
CA ARG A 110 -0.50 1.17 2.47
C ARG A 110 -0.02 0.39 3.69
N GLU A 111 0.86 0.98 4.49
CA GLU A 111 1.42 0.35 5.68
C GLU A 111 0.35 0.00 6.72
N ASN A 112 -0.68 0.84 6.90
CA ASN A 112 -1.81 0.54 7.79
C ASN A 112 -2.56 -0.74 7.38
N ARG A 113 -2.64 -1.04 6.08
CA ARG A 113 -3.26 -2.29 5.57
C ARG A 113 -2.32 -3.47 5.73
N GLU A 114 -1.07 -3.31 5.30
CA GLU A 114 -0.05 -4.38 5.36
C GLU A 114 0.28 -4.77 6.81
N ALA A 115 0.09 -3.85 7.76
CA ALA A 115 0.29 -4.13 9.18
C ALA A 115 -0.56 -5.30 9.70
N PHE A 116 -1.80 -5.44 9.23
CA PHE A 116 -2.66 -6.54 9.65
C PHE A 116 -2.18 -7.89 9.10
N SER A 117 -1.55 -7.92 7.92
CA SER A 117 -1.00 -9.15 7.34
C SER A 117 0.17 -9.73 8.14
N ARG A 118 0.80 -8.91 8.99
CA ARG A 118 1.88 -9.36 9.89
C ARG A 118 1.36 -10.03 11.17
N LEU A 119 0.06 -9.91 11.46
CA LEU A 119 -0.59 -10.49 12.62
C LEU A 119 -1.23 -11.83 12.27
N TYR A 120 -0.90 -12.87 13.04
CA TYR A 120 -1.46 -14.21 12.85
C TYR A 120 -2.43 -14.54 13.98
N LEU A 121 -3.59 -15.06 13.62
CA LEU A 121 -4.55 -15.60 14.58
C LEU A 121 -4.06 -16.95 15.09
N ARG A 122 -4.10 -17.15 16.42
CA ARG A 122 -3.89 -18.45 17.05
C ARG A 122 -5.25 -19.05 17.45
N PRO A 123 -5.95 -19.77 16.55
CA PRO A 123 -7.27 -20.29 16.84
C PRO A 123 -7.21 -21.32 17.97
N ARG A 124 -8.16 -21.24 18.90
CA ARG A 124 -8.36 -22.25 19.95
C ARG A 124 -9.35 -23.29 19.43
N ARG A 125 -8.97 -24.56 19.47
CA ARG A 125 -9.79 -25.68 18.97
C ARG A 125 -10.66 -26.26 20.08
N LEU A 126 -11.74 -26.95 19.69
CA LEU A 126 -12.68 -27.62 20.62
C LEU A 126 -13.33 -26.66 21.63
N MET A 127 -13.48 -25.39 21.26
CA MET A 127 -14.29 -24.43 22.01
C MET A 127 -15.71 -24.44 21.43
N ASP A 128 -16.71 -24.40 22.31
CA ASP A 128 -18.09 -24.16 21.87
C ASP A 128 -18.20 -22.72 21.37
N VAL A 129 -18.61 -22.58 20.10
CA VAL A 129 -18.81 -21.31 19.39
C VAL A 129 -20.22 -21.25 18.81
N SER A 130 -21.16 -22.04 19.36
CA SER A 130 -22.56 -22.07 18.94
C SER A 130 -23.27 -20.72 19.11
N ALA A 131 -22.84 -19.92 20.09
CA ALA A 131 -23.23 -18.53 20.26
C ALA A 131 -21.97 -17.66 20.37
N VAL A 132 -21.85 -16.68 19.48
CA VAL A 132 -20.78 -15.68 19.50
C VAL A 132 -21.40 -14.34 19.86
N ASP A 133 -20.96 -13.77 20.98
CA ASP A 133 -21.33 -12.42 21.38
C ASP A 133 -20.28 -11.43 20.85
N MET A 134 -20.74 -10.46 20.06
CA MET A 134 -19.92 -9.36 19.54
C MET A 134 -20.16 -8.05 20.28
N SER A 135 -20.96 -8.06 21.35
CA SER A 135 -21.24 -6.87 22.12
C SER A 135 -19.98 -6.34 22.83
N THR A 136 -19.91 -5.02 22.98
CA THR A 136 -18.79 -4.37 23.66
C THR A 136 -19.26 -3.13 24.42
N ASP A 137 -18.66 -2.90 25.59
CA ASP A 137 -18.92 -1.69 26.37
C ASP A 137 -17.84 -0.65 26.08
N LEU A 138 -18.25 0.46 25.46
CA LEU A 138 -17.36 1.56 25.09
C LEU A 138 -17.91 2.87 25.64
N PHE A 139 -17.08 3.61 26.38
CA PHE A 139 -17.44 4.88 27.03
C PHE A 139 -18.70 4.80 27.93
N GLY A 140 -18.92 3.65 28.59
CA GLY A 140 -20.08 3.44 29.48
C GLY A 140 -21.40 3.18 28.75
N THR A 141 -21.35 2.97 27.43
CA THR A 141 -22.49 2.56 26.61
C THR A 141 -22.22 1.17 26.04
N SER A 142 -23.24 0.31 26.04
CA SER A 142 -23.16 -1.02 25.46
C SER A 142 -23.51 -0.97 23.97
N TRP A 143 -22.66 -1.55 23.14
CA TRP A 143 -22.78 -1.63 21.68
C TRP A 143 -22.92 -3.09 21.25
N SER A 144 -23.69 -3.34 20.19
CA SER A 144 -23.94 -4.67 19.60
C SER A 144 -22.72 -5.25 18.86
N SER A 145 -21.80 -4.39 18.41
CA SER A 145 -20.67 -4.73 17.56
C SER A 145 -19.43 -3.93 17.97
N PRO A 146 -18.21 -4.48 17.83
CA PRO A 146 -16.97 -3.76 18.13
C PRO A 146 -16.50 -2.89 16.95
N ILE A 147 -17.27 -2.82 15.86
CA ILE A 147 -16.96 -2.04 14.67
C ILE A 147 -17.76 -0.74 14.71
N VAL A 148 -17.09 0.38 14.48
CA VAL A 148 -17.70 1.72 14.48
C VAL A 148 -17.34 2.48 13.21
N LEU A 149 -18.22 3.39 12.79
CA LEU A 149 -17.91 4.31 11.70
C LEU A 149 -16.95 5.40 12.20
N ALA A 150 -15.80 5.52 11.55
CA ALA A 150 -14.89 6.64 11.77
C ALA A 150 -15.54 7.96 11.30
N PRO A 151 -15.26 9.08 11.99
CA PRO A 151 -15.77 10.38 11.56
C PRO A 151 -15.15 10.77 10.20
N ALA A 152 -15.99 10.81 9.16
CA ALA A 152 -15.61 11.25 7.82
C ALA A 152 -16.54 12.38 7.37
N GLY A 153 -15.96 13.50 6.95
CA GLY A 153 -16.70 14.67 6.47
C GLY A 153 -16.78 14.75 4.95
N SER A 154 -17.52 15.75 4.46
CA SER A 154 -17.66 16.06 3.03
C SER A 154 -18.33 14.95 2.22
N GLN A 155 -19.19 14.13 2.84
CA GLN A 155 -19.81 12.96 2.19
C GLN A 155 -20.80 13.35 1.09
N LYS A 156 -21.30 14.59 1.11
CA LYS A 156 -22.13 15.16 0.02
C LYS A 156 -21.43 15.21 -1.34
N ALA A 157 -20.10 15.13 -1.36
CA ALA A 157 -19.33 15.02 -2.60
C ALA A 157 -19.49 13.64 -3.28
N PHE A 158 -19.93 12.62 -2.53
CA PHE A 158 -20.04 11.23 -3.01
C PHE A 158 -21.48 10.77 -3.14
N HIS A 159 -22.36 11.25 -2.26
CA HIS A 159 -23.78 10.89 -2.26
C HIS A 159 -24.63 12.10 -1.86
N PRO A 160 -25.76 12.38 -2.51
CA PRO A 160 -26.58 13.56 -2.23
C PRO A 160 -27.03 13.68 -0.76
N ASP A 161 -27.32 12.55 -0.11
CA ASP A 161 -27.71 12.53 1.31
C ASP A 161 -26.55 12.73 2.29
N GLY A 162 -25.30 12.57 1.83
CA GLY A 162 -24.08 12.71 2.63
C GLY A 162 -24.13 11.99 3.98
N GLU A 163 -23.74 12.70 5.03
CA GLU A 163 -23.59 12.19 6.40
C GLU A 163 -24.91 11.68 7.00
N ILE A 164 -26.06 12.14 6.50
CA ILE A 164 -27.37 11.69 6.97
C ILE A 164 -27.60 10.22 6.58
N ALA A 165 -27.14 9.80 5.39
CA ALA A 165 -27.24 8.41 4.97
C ALA A 165 -26.37 7.50 5.86
N ALA A 166 -25.12 7.92 6.15
CA ALA A 166 -24.23 7.19 7.05
C ALA A 166 -24.82 7.08 8.47
N ALA A 167 -25.40 8.15 9.01
CA ALA A 167 -26.05 8.13 10.32
C ALA A 167 -27.28 7.19 10.37
N LYS A 168 -28.08 7.15 9.30
CA LYS A 168 -29.21 6.21 9.18
C LYS A 168 -28.73 4.77 9.13
N ALA A 169 -27.64 4.49 8.40
CA ALA A 169 -27.05 3.15 8.33
C ALA A 169 -26.48 2.73 9.69
N ALA A 170 -25.78 3.63 10.39
CA ALA A 170 -25.20 3.37 11.71
C ALA A 170 -26.25 3.09 12.80
N LYS A 171 -27.45 3.69 12.69
CA LYS A 171 -28.54 3.45 13.65
C LYS A 171 -28.99 1.99 13.70
N ASN A 172 -28.87 1.27 12.59
CA ASN A 172 -29.33 -0.11 12.47
C ASN A 172 -28.22 -1.13 12.77
N GLN A 173 -27.07 -0.68 13.27
CA GLN A 173 -25.98 -1.54 13.75
C GLN A 173 -26.19 -1.93 15.21
#